data_AF-A0A7X5YM36-F1
#
_entry.id   AF-A0A7X5YM36-F1
#
_cell.length_a   1.000
_cell.length_b   1.000
_cell.length_c   1.000
_cell.angle_alpha   90.00
_cell.angle_beta   90.00
_cell.angle_gamma   90.00
#
_symmetry.space_group_name_H-M   'P 1'
#
loop_
_entity.id
_entity.type
_entity.pdbx_description
1 polymer ?
#
loop_
_entity_poly.entity_id
_entity_poly.type
_entity_poly.pdbx_seq_one_letter_code
_entity_poly.pdbx_strand_id
1 'polypeptide(L)'
;MAAAVLAGGAMACSPTPPRPDKAAAETGGDWAQPPVIQRVQRNGSALVVSGAAQPEARVVLRGDDGAAFAATADSQGRFELRVPAPAQHLLLRPETQVGQDTAPSPDRLLILAAGQGPIAVLRPGGATRRLDAAPALGAIDSDGRMRVASGRTAPGATQIQVRGGGETVPVTPDAEGRWSVMLAPHAGPDSIQVGDREFVWPGEPASPSQNLSVERSGAGWMIRWTAPGGGRQSTWLPDLAGA
;
A
#
# COMPACT_ATOMS: atom_id res chain seq x y z
N MET A 1 73.21 -38.90 21.57
CA MET A 1 72.23 -39.09 20.49
C MET A 1 70.83 -38.91 21.07
N ALA A 2 70.33 -37.67 21.05
CA ALA A 2 68.92 -37.27 21.22
C ALA A 2 68.92 -35.74 21.23
N ALA A 3 68.31 -35.14 20.21
CA ALA A 3 68.32 -33.71 19.92
C ALA A 3 67.18 -32.99 20.66
N ALA A 4 67.49 -31.85 21.27
CA ALA A 4 66.51 -30.87 21.74
C ALA A 4 66.57 -29.65 20.81
N VAL A 5 65.54 -29.49 19.98
CA VAL A 5 65.35 -28.32 19.12
C VAL A 5 64.36 -27.39 19.80
N LEU A 6 64.83 -26.22 20.24
CA LEU A 6 64.02 -25.10 20.71
C LEU A 6 63.57 -24.28 19.49
N ALA A 7 62.25 -24.20 19.31
CA ALA A 7 61.60 -23.43 18.25
C ALA A 7 61.62 -21.92 18.56
N GLY A 8 62.23 -21.14 17.68
CA GLY A 8 62.12 -19.68 17.64
C GLY A 8 60.85 -19.27 16.88
N GLY A 9 60.01 -18.45 17.51
CA GLY A 9 58.83 -17.86 16.90
C GLY A 9 59.19 -16.74 15.94
N ALA A 10 58.61 -16.79 14.73
CA ALA A 10 58.50 -15.65 13.84
C ALA A 10 57.01 -15.35 13.63
N MET A 11 56.56 -14.22 14.17
CA MET A 11 55.28 -13.62 13.85
C MET A 11 55.30 -13.17 12.38
N ALA A 12 54.55 -13.86 11.52
CA ALA A 12 54.27 -13.41 10.16
C ALA A 12 52.93 -12.68 10.16
N CYS A 13 52.96 -11.34 10.25
CA CYS A 13 51.81 -10.50 9.93
C CYS A 13 51.61 -10.52 8.40
N SER A 14 50.56 -11.20 7.93
CA SER A 14 50.14 -11.11 6.53
C SER A 14 49.49 -9.74 6.27
N PRO A 15 49.85 -9.01 5.19
CA PRO A 15 49.16 -7.78 4.82
C PRO A 15 47.72 -8.09 4.39
N THR A 16 46.78 -7.33 4.95
CA THR A 16 45.35 -7.41 4.60
C THR A 16 45.15 -6.97 3.15
N PRO A 17 44.45 -7.76 2.30
CA PRO A 17 44.17 -7.34 0.94
C PRO A 17 43.28 -6.08 0.96
N PRO A 18 43.50 -5.13 0.04
CA PRO A 18 42.71 -3.91 -0.02
C PRO A 18 41.24 -4.27 -0.22
N ARG A 19 40.40 -3.75 0.69
CA ARG A 19 38.94 -3.84 0.63
C ARG A 19 38.50 -3.14 -0.66
N PRO A 20 37.80 -3.80 -1.59
CA PRO A 20 37.31 -3.12 -2.77
C PRO A 20 36.42 -1.96 -2.33
N ASP A 21 36.71 -0.78 -2.87
CA ASP A 21 35.94 0.44 -2.66
C ASP A 21 34.47 0.14 -2.97
N LYS A 22 33.61 0.38 -1.98
CA LYS A 22 32.16 0.27 -2.10
C LYS A 22 31.64 1.49 -2.87
N ALA A 23 32.09 1.62 -4.12
CA ALA A 23 31.68 2.64 -5.08
C ALA A 23 31.33 1.95 -6.41
N ALA A 24 30.28 1.16 -6.36
CA ALA A 24 29.40 0.93 -7.50
C ALA A 24 28.00 0.78 -6.90
N ALA A 25 27.29 1.90 -6.83
CA ALA A 25 25.86 1.88 -6.64
C ALA A 25 25.27 1.00 -7.75
N GLU A 26 24.56 -0.03 -7.34
CA GLU A 26 23.82 -0.95 -8.20
C GLU A 26 22.91 -0.12 -9.11
N THR A 27 23.28 0.01 -10.37
CA THR A 27 22.37 0.40 -11.44
C THR A 27 21.24 -0.62 -11.48
N GLY A 28 20.01 -0.13 -11.40
CA GLY A 28 18.78 -0.93 -11.24
C GLY A 28 18.72 -2.15 -12.14
N GLY A 29 18.38 -3.29 -11.53
CA GLY A 29 18.30 -4.57 -12.21
C GLY A 29 17.32 -4.55 -13.39
N ASP A 30 17.68 -5.30 -14.43
CA ASP A 30 16.99 -5.53 -15.71
C ASP A 30 15.59 -6.17 -15.58
N TRP A 31 15.06 -6.28 -14.36
CA TRP A 31 13.80 -6.92 -14.05
C TRP A 31 12.65 -5.92 -14.05
N ALA A 32 11.56 -6.28 -14.74
CA ALA A 32 10.34 -5.49 -14.75
C ALA A 32 9.85 -5.17 -13.33
N GLN A 33 9.48 -3.91 -13.09
CA GLN A 33 8.95 -3.45 -11.81
C GLN A 33 7.42 -3.29 -11.87
N PRO A 34 6.69 -3.64 -10.80
CA PRO A 34 5.25 -3.40 -10.75
C PRO A 34 4.90 -1.92 -10.92
N PRO A 35 3.75 -1.59 -11.52
CA PRO A 35 3.35 -0.22 -11.73
C PRO A 35 2.83 0.36 -10.40
N VAL A 36 3.08 1.65 -10.20
CA VAL A 36 2.62 2.41 -9.05
C VAL A 36 1.48 3.33 -9.49
N ILE A 37 0.27 3.07 -8.99
CA ILE A 37 -0.86 3.97 -9.21
C ILE A 37 -0.70 5.19 -8.33
N GLN A 38 -0.72 6.38 -8.92
CA GLN A 38 -0.54 7.63 -8.18
C GLN A 38 -1.87 8.34 -7.96
N ARG A 39 -2.75 8.36 -8.96
CA ARG A 39 -3.97 9.14 -8.94
C ARG A 39 -5.10 8.45 -9.71
N VAL A 40 -6.33 8.73 -9.29
CA VAL A 40 -7.54 8.42 -10.06
C VAL A 40 -8.40 9.67 -10.13
N GLN A 41 -8.90 10.01 -11.32
CA GLN A 41 -9.77 11.15 -11.54
C GLN A 41 -11.01 10.73 -12.32
N ARG A 42 -12.15 11.34 -11.99
CA ARG A 42 -13.35 11.22 -12.81
C ARG A 42 -13.24 12.11 -14.04
N ASN A 43 -13.52 11.54 -15.20
CA ASN A 43 -13.63 12.24 -16.48
C ASN A 43 -14.90 11.75 -17.18
N GLY A 44 -15.99 12.52 -17.05
CA GLY A 44 -17.31 12.12 -17.54
C GLY A 44 -17.80 10.83 -16.86
N SER A 45 -18.14 9.82 -17.67
CA SER A 45 -18.57 8.49 -17.23
C SER A 45 -17.41 7.52 -16.97
N ALA A 46 -16.17 7.95 -17.10
CA ALA A 46 -14.98 7.12 -16.89
C ALA A 46 -14.12 7.64 -15.74
N LEU A 47 -13.27 6.75 -15.25
CA LEU A 47 -12.15 7.08 -14.38
C LEU A 47 -10.87 7.04 -15.22
N VAL A 48 -10.01 8.04 -15.03
CA VAL A 48 -8.65 8.06 -15.54
C VAL A 48 -7.73 7.67 -14.38
N VAL A 49 -7.10 6.50 -14.51
CA VAL A 49 -6.08 6.00 -13.59
C VAL A 49 -4.72 6.41 -14.15
N SER A 50 -3.92 7.09 -13.35
CA SER A 50 -2.57 7.50 -13.74
C SER A 50 -1.53 7.09 -12.71
N GLY A 51 -0.31 6.89 -13.18
CA GLY A 51 0.79 6.42 -12.36
C GLY A 51 2.10 6.31 -13.10
N ALA A 52 3.03 5.58 -12.49
CA ALA A 52 4.35 5.31 -13.02
C ALA A 52 4.55 3.80 -13.21
N ALA A 53 5.29 3.44 -14.26
CA ALA A 53 5.75 2.10 -14.57
C ALA A 53 7.11 2.22 -15.27
N GLN A 54 7.68 1.09 -15.68
CA GLN A 54 8.86 1.12 -16.54
C GLN A 54 8.53 1.81 -17.88
N PRO A 55 9.43 2.64 -18.45
CA PRO A 55 9.21 3.28 -19.74
C PRO A 55 8.83 2.29 -20.84
N GLU A 56 7.88 2.68 -21.68
CA GLU A 56 7.36 1.90 -22.81
C GLU A 56 6.71 0.55 -22.44
N ALA A 57 6.62 0.23 -21.14
CA ALA A 57 6.05 -1.01 -20.67
C ALA A 57 4.52 -1.01 -20.80
N ARG A 58 3.95 -2.19 -21.02
CA ARG A 58 2.50 -2.37 -21.01
C ARG A 58 2.01 -2.50 -19.57
N VAL A 59 1.17 -1.59 -19.14
CA VAL A 59 0.51 -1.61 -17.83
C VAL A 59 -0.86 -2.24 -17.98
N VAL A 60 -1.19 -3.21 -17.13
CA VAL A 60 -2.47 -3.89 -17.11
C VAL A 60 -3.08 -3.86 -15.70
N LEU A 61 -4.36 -3.52 -15.60
CA LEU A 61 -5.15 -3.65 -14.38
C LEU A 61 -6.11 -4.83 -14.57
N ARG A 62 -5.95 -5.92 -13.82
CA ARG A 62 -6.79 -7.14 -13.92
C ARG A 62 -7.67 -7.32 -12.70
N GLY A 63 -8.97 -7.50 -12.90
CA GLY A 63 -9.90 -7.96 -11.86
C GLY A 63 -9.98 -9.48 -11.82
N ASP A 64 -10.35 -10.01 -10.66
CA ASP A 64 -10.62 -11.44 -10.48
C ASP A 64 -11.94 -11.87 -11.18
N ASP A 65 -12.78 -10.91 -11.55
CA ASP A 65 -14.01 -11.06 -12.34
C ASP A 65 -13.77 -11.11 -13.86
N GLY A 66 -12.50 -11.08 -14.29
CA GLY A 66 -12.12 -11.05 -15.69
C GLY A 66 -12.05 -9.67 -16.31
N ALA A 67 -12.38 -8.59 -15.57
CA ALA A 67 -12.17 -7.24 -16.05
C ALA A 67 -10.68 -6.99 -16.33
N ALA A 68 -10.36 -6.36 -17.45
CA ALA A 68 -8.99 -6.01 -17.78
C ALA A 68 -8.92 -4.68 -18.52
N PHE A 69 -8.01 -3.82 -18.09
CA PHE A 69 -7.73 -2.54 -18.72
C PHE A 69 -6.24 -2.45 -18.96
N ALA A 70 -5.82 -1.89 -20.10
CA ALA A 70 -4.41 -1.77 -20.43
C ALA A 70 -4.09 -0.41 -21.06
N ALA A 71 -2.86 0.02 -20.81
CA ALA A 71 -2.24 1.18 -21.44
C ALA A 71 -0.74 0.92 -21.59
N THR A 72 -0.07 1.72 -22.41
CA THR A 72 1.40 1.71 -22.50
C THR A 72 1.92 2.93 -21.77
N ALA A 73 2.97 2.75 -20.95
CA ALA A 73 3.68 3.87 -20.35
C ALA A 73 4.43 4.65 -21.42
N ASP A 74 4.52 5.97 -21.26
CA ASP A 74 5.31 6.82 -22.13
C ASP A 74 6.83 6.58 -21.94
N SER A 75 7.66 7.28 -22.70
CA SER A 75 9.12 7.20 -22.61
C SER A 75 9.68 7.69 -21.26
N GLN A 76 8.86 8.35 -20.44
CA GLN A 76 9.20 8.76 -19.08
C GLN A 76 8.62 7.80 -18.02
N GLY A 77 7.99 6.71 -18.44
CA GLY A 77 7.38 5.73 -17.54
C GLY A 77 6.03 6.16 -16.98
N ARG A 78 5.41 7.23 -17.46
CA ARG A 78 4.08 7.64 -17.00
C ARG A 78 3.01 6.94 -17.81
N PHE A 79 1.93 6.51 -17.17
CA PHE A 79 0.80 5.93 -17.88
C PHE A 79 -0.51 6.63 -17.50
N GLU A 80 -1.45 6.62 -18.44
CA GLU A 80 -2.85 6.94 -18.22
C GLU A 80 -3.72 5.83 -18.82
N LEU A 81 -4.70 5.37 -18.04
CA LEU A 81 -5.57 4.27 -18.41
C LEU A 81 -7.01 4.63 -18.06
N ARG A 82 -7.93 4.41 -19.00
CA ARG A 82 -9.36 4.69 -18.80
C ARG A 82 -10.09 3.43 -18.33
N VAL A 83 -10.77 3.56 -17.19
CA VAL A 83 -11.67 2.55 -16.63
C VAL A 83 -13.09 3.11 -16.74
N PRO A 84 -13.99 2.52 -17.54
CA PRO A 84 -15.40 2.90 -17.54
C PRO A 84 -15.99 2.78 -16.13
N ALA A 85 -16.93 3.64 -15.76
CA ALA A 85 -17.60 3.53 -14.46
C ALA A 85 -18.18 2.11 -14.30
N PRO A 86 -17.71 1.33 -13.31
CA PRO A 86 -18.07 -0.07 -13.25
C PRO A 86 -19.47 -0.24 -12.67
N ALA A 87 -20.24 -1.19 -13.20
CA ALA A 87 -21.54 -1.55 -12.65
C ALA A 87 -21.43 -2.29 -11.30
N GLN A 88 -20.27 -2.90 -11.03
CA GLN A 88 -19.96 -3.64 -9.81
C GLN A 88 -18.70 -3.08 -9.13
N HIS A 89 -18.42 -3.51 -7.90
CA HIS A 89 -17.16 -3.17 -7.25
C HIS A 89 -16.00 -3.90 -7.93
N LEU A 90 -14.90 -3.19 -8.18
CA LEU A 90 -13.69 -3.76 -8.75
C LEU A 90 -12.58 -3.80 -7.71
N LEU A 91 -11.85 -4.92 -7.68
CA LEU A 91 -10.56 -5.05 -7.03
C LEU A 91 -9.54 -5.45 -8.10
N LEU A 92 -8.80 -4.48 -8.61
CA LEU A 92 -7.90 -4.67 -9.73
C LEU A 92 -6.47 -4.87 -9.24
N ARG A 93 -5.77 -5.87 -9.77
CA ARG A 93 -4.34 -6.09 -9.63
C ARG A 93 -3.59 -5.35 -10.74
N PRO A 94 -2.77 -4.33 -10.39
CA PRO A 94 -1.87 -3.70 -11.35
C PRO A 94 -0.72 -4.63 -11.72
N GLU A 95 -0.24 -4.56 -12.96
CA GLU A 95 0.82 -5.40 -13.49
C GLU A 95 1.55 -4.68 -14.62
N THR A 96 2.88 -4.79 -14.66
CA THR A 96 3.72 -4.32 -15.78
C THR A 96 4.12 -5.53 -16.62
N GLN A 97 4.13 -5.38 -17.95
CA GLN A 97 4.60 -6.37 -18.90
C GLN A 97 5.67 -5.77 -19.82
N VAL A 98 6.83 -6.41 -19.89
CA VAL A 98 7.96 -6.01 -20.75
C VAL A 98 8.45 -7.24 -21.50
N GLY A 99 8.19 -7.30 -22.81
CA GLY A 99 8.48 -8.51 -23.58
C GLY A 99 7.74 -9.73 -23.02
N GLN A 100 8.47 -10.69 -22.47
CA GLN A 100 7.92 -11.87 -21.80
C GLN A 100 7.88 -11.73 -20.27
N ASP A 101 8.51 -10.69 -19.71
CA ASP A 101 8.55 -10.47 -18.27
C ASP A 101 7.28 -9.81 -17.78
N THR A 102 6.83 -10.25 -16.61
CA THR A 102 5.62 -9.76 -15.96
C THR A 102 5.90 -9.46 -14.50
N ALA A 103 5.51 -8.27 -14.06
CA ALA A 103 5.69 -7.79 -12.70
C ALA A 103 4.33 -7.42 -12.09
N PRO A 104 3.64 -8.36 -11.43
CA PRO A 104 2.37 -8.08 -10.76
C PRO A 104 2.62 -7.31 -9.46
N SER A 105 1.76 -6.33 -9.18
CA SER A 105 1.80 -5.58 -7.93
C SER A 105 1.14 -6.38 -6.80
N PRO A 106 1.73 -6.37 -5.59
CA PRO A 106 1.05 -6.89 -4.40
C PRO A 106 -0.13 -6.00 -3.99
N ASP A 107 -0.08 -4.70 -4.31
CA ASP A 107 -1.15 -3.75 -4.03
C ASP A 107 -2.39 -4.05 -4.92
N ARG A 108 -3.56 -3.56 -4.52
CA ARG A 108 -4.81 -3.66 -5.27
C ARG A 108 -5.48 -2.31 -5.39
N LEU A 109 -6.00 -1.99 -6.57
CA LEU A 109 -6.85 -0.83 -6.78
C LEU A 109 -8.31 -1.22 -6.53
N LEU A 110 -8.90 -0.68 -5.47
CA LEU A 110 -10.32 -0.75 -5.18
C LEU A 110 -11.04 0.40 -5.88
N ILE A 111 -12.09 0.08 -6.64
CA ILE A 111 -13.05 1.05 -7.18
C ILE A 111 -14.45 0.55 -6.84
N LEU A 112 -15.21 1.31 -6.05
CA LEU A 112 -16.60 0.92 -5.77
C LEU A 112 -17.51 1.17 -6.98
N ALA A 113 -18.61 0.41 -7.07
CA ALA A 113 -19.60 0.50 -8.14
C ALA A 113 -20.06 1.96 -8.39
N ALA A 114 -20.36 2.26 -9.66
CA ALA A 114 -20.62 3.59 -10.20
C ALA A 114 -19.47 4.60 -10.04
N GLY A 115 -18.35 4.20 -9.43
CA GLY A 115 -17.22 5.06 -9.08
C GLY A 115 -17.56 6.17 -8.09
N GLN A 116 -18.71 6.10 -7.42
CA GLN A 116 -19.22 7.17 -6.53
C GLN A 116 -18.78 6.98 -5.07
N GLY A 117 -18.29 5.79 -4.73
CA GLY A 117 -17.72 5.50 -3.40
C GLY A 117 -16.20 5.70 -3.36
N PRO A 118 -15.56 5.31 -2.24
CA PRO A 118 -14.12 5.36 -2.08
C PRO A 118 -13.35 4.71 -3.24
N ILE A 119 -12.21 5.30 -3.59
CA ILE A 119 -11.24 4.73 -4.52
C ILE A 119 -9.92 4.66 -3.77
N ALA A 120 -9.34 3.47 -3.66
CA ALA A 120 -8.18 3.28 -2.79
C ALA A 120 -7.19 2.26 -3.35
N VAL A 121 -5.92 2.41 -2.97
CA VAL A 121 -4.93 1.35 -3.11
C VAL A 121 -4.84 0.60 -1.79
N LEU A 122 -5.24 -0.67 -1.80
CA LEU A 122 -5.14 -1.59 -0.67
C LEU A 122 -3.77 -2.29 -0.71
N ARG A 123 -3.14 -2.42 0.46
CA ARG A 123 -1.82 -3.04 0.59
C ARG A 123 -1.89 -4.21 1.57
N PRO A 124 -1.38 -5.41 1.20
CA PRO A 124 -1.33 -6.54 2.12
C PRO A 124 -0.55 -6.19 3.39
N GLY A 125 -1.18 -6.29 4.56
CA GLY A 125 -0.56 -6.01 5.86
C GLY A 125 -0.05 -4.57 6.02
N GLY A 126 -0.51 -3.64 5.17
CA GLY A 126 -0.03 -2.27 5.14
C GLY A 126 -1.14 -1.25 5.03
N ALA A 127 -0.75 0.01 5.15
CA ALA A 127 -1.67 1.14 5.10
C ALA A 127 -2.32 1.29 3.72
N THR A 128 -3.65 1.30 3.69
CA THR A 128 -4.45 1.70 2.54
C THR A 128 -4.25 3.18 2.22
N ARG A 129 -4.23 3.52 0.93
CA ARG A 129 -4.14 4.91 0.46
C ARG A 129 -5.36 5.29 -0.35
N ARG A 130 -6.13 6.27 0.15
CA ARG A 130 -7.25 6.90 -0.57
C ARG A 130 -6.72 7.71 -1.76
N LEU A 131 -7.37 7.55 -2.90
CA LEU A 131 -7.11 8.27 -4.16
C LEU A 131 -8.21 9.28 -4.49
N ASP A 132 -9.28 9.27 -3.72
CA ASP A 132 -10.43 10.17 -3.77
C ASP A 132 -10.39 11.20 -2.63
N ALA A 133 -11.42 12.04 -2.56
CA ALA A 133 -11.62 12.91 -1.40
C ALA A 133 -11.98 12.07 -0.17
N ALA A 134 -11.19 12.17 0.88
CA ALA A 134 -11.33 11.40 2.11
C ALA A 134 -11.24 12.33 3.33
N PRO A 135 -11.79 11.95 4.49
CA PRO A 135 -11.58 12.69 5.72
C PRO A 135 -10.14 12.46 6.24
N ALA A 136 -9.79 13.06 7.39
CA ALA A 136 -8.43 13.01 7.93
C ALA A 136 -7.96 11.57 8.18
N LEU A 137 -8.83 10.72 8.72
CA LEU A 137 -8.66 9.27 8.74
C LEU A 137 -9.10 8.70 7.38
N GLY A 138 -8.18 8.16 6.60
CA GLY A 138 -8.46 7.60 5.28
C GLY A 138 -8.95 6.15 5.32
N ALA A 139 -8.37 5.34 6.22
CA ALA A 139 -8.68 3.93 6.37
C ALA A 139 -8.24 3.37 7.74
N ILE A 140 -8.87 2.26 8.13
CA ILE A 140 -8.36 1.31 9.14
C ILE A 140 -8.21 -0.05 8.46
N ASP A 141 -6.99 -0.56 8.36
CA ASP A 141 -6.67 -1.88 7.83
C ASP A 141 -6.46 -2.88 8.96
N SER A 142 -6.94 -4.11 8.81
CA SER A 142 -6.75 -5.18 9.79
C SER A 142 -6.68 -6.57 9.16
N ASP A 143 -5.88 -7.44 9.76
CA ASP A 143 -5.84 -8.88 9.48
C ASP A 143 -6.37 -9.72 10.66
N GLY A 144 -6.99 -9.06 11.64
CA GLY A 144 -7.46 -9.64 12.90
C GLY A 144 -6.37 -9.78 13.98
N ARG A 145 -5.10 -9.51 13.65
CA ARG A 145 -3.97 -9.51 14.60
C ARG A 145 -3.36 -8.13 14.75
N MET A 146 -3.21 -7.42 13.64
CA MET A 146 -2.65 -6.08 13.56
C MET A 146 -3.70 -5.13 13.01
N ARG A 147 -3.69 -3.89 13.50
CA ARG A 147 -4.50 -2.80 12.98
C ARG A 147 -3.63 -1.61 12.59
N VAL A 148 -3.84 -1.09 11.40
CA VAL A 148 -3.11 0.06 10.87
C VAL A 148 -4.11 1.15 10.51
N ALA A 149 -3.98 2.32 11.12
CA ALA A 149 -4.68 3.51 10.69
C ALA A 149 -3.86 4.27 9.67
N SER A 150 -4.51 4.82 8.65
CA SER A 150 -3.86 5.66 7.66
C SER A 150 -4.75 6.82 7.27
N GLY A 151 -4.14 7.90 6.77
CA GLY A 151 -4.89 9.07 6.38
C GLY A 151 -4.05 10.17 5.77
N ARG A 152 -4.66 11.35 5.70
CA ARG A 152 -3.99 12.57 5.22
C ARG A 152 -4.27 13.75 6.14
N THR A 153 -3.33 14.67 6.16
CA THR A 153 -3.48 16.00 6.75
C THR A 153 -3.06 17.05 5.71
N ALA A 154 -3.11 18.32 6.07
CA ALA A 154 -2.58 19.39 5.23
C ALA A 154 -1.09 19.13 4.94
N PRO A 155 -0.63 19.34 3.68
CA PRO A 155 0.79 19.25 3.36
C PRO A 155 1.64 20.15 4.26
N GLY A 156 2.81 19.65 4.67
CA GLY A 156 3.72 20.39 5.56
C GLY A 156 3.38 20.33 7.06
N ALA A 157 2.33 19.62 7.46
CA ALA A 157 2.10 19.33 8.88
C ALA A 157 3.28 18.52 9.46
N THR A 158 3.84 18.97 10.58
CA THR A 158 5.05 18.37 11.18
C THR A 158 4.74 17.25 12.16
N GLN A 159 3.58 17.30 12.82
CA GLN A 159 3.12 16.26 13.73
C GLN A 159 1.59 16.33 13.89
N ILE A 160 0.96 15.16 13.99
CA ILE A 160 -0.44 15.00 14.38
C ILE A 160 -0.54 14.03 15.56
N GLN A 161 -1.65 14.07 16.27
CA GLN A 161 -1.98 13.07 17.30
C GLN A 161 -3.06 12.15 16.74
N VAL A 162 -2.81 10.84 16.83
CA VAL A 162 -3.80 9.81 16.53
C VAL A 162 -4.08 9.04 17.81
N ARG A 163 -5.34 8.97 18.22
CA ARG A 163 -5.77 8.17 19.38
C ARG A 163 -6.63 7.01 18.93
N GLY A 164 -6.42 5.83 19.50
CA GLY A 164 -7.23 4.63 19.26
C GLY A 164 -6.86 3.54 20.25
N GLY A 165 -7.81 2.72 20.67
CA GLY A 165 -7.56 1.69 21.69
C GLY A 165 -7.10 2.25 23.04
N GLY A 166 -7.49 3.48 23.37
CA GLY A 166 -7.09 4.18 24.61
C GLY A 166 -5.69 4.81 24.58
N GLU A 167 -4.89 4.56 23.54
CA GLU A 167 -3.54 5.11 23.41
C GLU A 167 -3.52 6.32 22.48
N THR A 168 -2.67 7.30 22.78
CA THR A 168 -2.39 8.45 21.88
C THR A 168 -0.99 8.32 21.32
N VAL A 169 -0.88 8.29 20.00
CA VAL A 169 0.38 8.14 19.27
C VAL A 169 0.67 9.41 18.46
N PRO A 170 1.83 10.07 18.68
CA PRO A 170 2.28 11.14 17.82
C PRO A 170 2.76 10.56 16.48
N VAL A 171 2.32 11.15 15.37
CA VAL A 171 2.67 10.71 14.01
C VAL A 171 3.20 11.89 13.22
N THR A 172 4.30 11.70 12.51
CA THR A 172 4.85 12.68 11.56
C THR A 172 4.39 12.30 10.15
N PRO A 173 3.53 13.10 9.50
CA PRO A 173 3.15 12.89 8.11
C PRO A 173 4.34 13.06 7.15
N ASP A 174 4.25 12.46 5.96
CA ASP A 174 5.18 12.73 4.87
C ASP A 174 4.95 14.12 4.25
N ALA A 175 5.80 14.49 3.28
CA ALA A 175 5.75 15.80 2.63
C ALA A 175 4.40 16.09 1.94
N GLU A 176 3.69 15.04 1.49
CA GLU A 176 2.36 15.16 0.89
C GLU A 176 1.22 15.03 1.93
N GLY A 177 1.56 15.08 3.21
CA GLY A 177 0.65 15.02 4.35
C GLY A 177 0.07 13.62 4.60
N ARG A 178 0.60 12.56 4.00
CA ARG A 178 0.12 11.19 4.26
C ARG A 178 0.74 10.66 5.53
N TRP A 179 -0.02 9.88 6.27
CA TRP A 179 0.44 9.27 7.51
C TRP A 179 -0.13 7.86 7.67
N SER A 180 0.57 7.04 8.44
CA SER A 180 0.09 5.74 8.89
C SER A 180 0.65 5.40 10.26
N VAL A 181 -0.11 4.69 11.08
CA VAL A 181 0.31 4.29 12.42
C VAL A 181 -0.32 2.96 12.78
N MET A 182 0.46 2.09 13.44
CA MET A 182 -0.08 0.88 14.05
C MET A 182 -0.86 1.25 15.30
N LEU A 183 -2.08 0.74 15.42
CA LEU A 183 -2.91 0.91 16.61
C LEU A 183 -2.87 -0.36 17.45
N ALA A 184 -3.17 -0.23 18.74
CA ALA A 184 -3.41 -1.37 19.60
C ALA A 184 -4.50 -2.29 18.98
N PRO A 185 -4.35 -3.62 19.07
CA PRO A 185 -5.37 -4.56 18.62
C PRO A 185 -6.70 -4.31 19.33
N HIS A 186 -7.80 -4.35 18.59
CA HIS A 186 -9.14 -4.19 19.14
C HIS A 186 -10.12 -4.98 18.26
N ALA A 187 -11.03 -5.76 18.84
CA ALA A 187 -11.97 -6.58 18.07
C ALA A 187 -13.32 -5.88 17.85
N GLY A 188 -13.79 -5.14 18.85
CA GLY A 188 -15.08 -4.44 18.80
C GLY A 188 -14.98 -3.02 18.25
N PRO A 189 -16.07 -2.25 18.33
CA PRO A 189 -16.06 -0.84 17.96
C PRO A 189 -15.03 -0.04 18.76
N ASP A 190 -14.37 0.91 18.11
CA ASP A 190 -13.34 1.75 18.73
C ASP A 190 -13.46 3.20 18.24
N SER A 191 -13.21 4.14 19.15
CA SER A 191 -13.14 5.56 18.82
C SER A 191 -11.72 5.92 18.40
N ILE A 192 -11.58 6.35 17.15
CA ILE A 192 -10.33 6.80 16.56
C ILE A 192 -10.37 8.32 16.44
N GLN A 193 -9.50 9.02 17.17
CA GLN A 193 -9.36 10.48 17.03
C GLN A 193 -8.14 10.81 16.17
N VAL A 194 -8.31 11.73 15.22
CA VAL A 194 -7.23 12.29 14.39
C VAL A 194 -7.32 13.80 14.47
N GLY A 195 -6.41 14.41 15.24
CA GLY A 195 -6.58 15.81 15.65
C GLY A 195 -7.89 15.99 16.41
N ASP A 196 -8.71 16.96 15.99
CA ASP A 196 -9.99 17.28 16.63
C ASP A 196 -11.19 16.47 16.07
N ARG A 197 -10.94 15.54 15.14
CA ARG A 197 -12.00 14.72 14.52
C ARG A 197 -12.06 13.34 15.13
N GLU A 198 -13.26 12.89 15.46
CA GLU A 198 -13.53 11.54 15.94
C GLU A 198 -14.14 10.66 14.84
N PHE A 199 -13.75 9.39 14.82
CA PHE A 199 -14.26 8.39 13.90
C PHE A 199 -14.59 7.12 14.69
N VAL A 200 -15.77 6.56 14.49
CA VAL A 200 -16.14 5.30 15.13
C VAL A 200 -15.87 4.15 14.16
N TRP A 201 -14.77 3.44 14.39
CA TRP A 201 -14.50 2.19 13.68
C TRP A 201 -15.46 1.10 14.18
N PRO A 202 -16.17 0.37 13.31
CA PRO A 202 -17.21 -0.58 13.71
C PRO A 202 -16.67 -1.88 14.33
N GLY A 203 -15.35 -2.11 14.29
CA GLY A 203 -14.72 -3.35 14.72
C GLY A 203 -14.44 -4.33 13.57
N GLU A 204 -13.93 -5.50 13.94
CA GLU A 204 -13.64 -6.58 13.00
C GLU A 204 -14.93 -7.10 12.36
N PRO A 205 -14.91 -7.45 11.05
CA PRO A 205 -16.07 -8.05 10.41
C PRO A 205 -16.38 -9.43 10.99
N ALA A 206 -17.67 -9.70 11.20
CA ALA A 206 -18.15 -10.94 11.84
C ALA A 206 -17.86 -12.23 11.05
N SER A 207 -17.60 -12.14 9.75
CA SER A 207 -17.30 -13.32 8.93
C SER A 207 -16.22 -13.02 7.88
N PRO A 208 -15.23 -13.92 7.72
CA PRO A 208 -14.24 -13.79 6.68
C PRO A 208 -14.88 -13.96 5.30
N SER A 209 -14.48 -13.13 4.33
CA SER A 209 -14.82 -13.35 2.92
C SER A 209 -13.64 -13.97 2.19
N GLN A 210 -13.89 -14.93 1.29
CA GLN A 210 -12.85 -15.47 0.39
C GLN A 210 -12.62 -14.56 -0.82
N ASN A 211 -13.67 -13.87 -1.26
CA ASN A 211 -13.66 -12.95 -2.40
C ASN A 211 -13.77 -11.50 -1.91
N LEU A 212 -13.69 -10.53 -2.82
CA LEU A 212 -14.05 -9.15 -2.52
C LEU A 212 -15.49 -9.10 -1.98
N SER A 213 -15.65 -8.56 -0.78
CA SER A 213 -16.95 -8.23 -0.21
C SER A 213 -16.92 -6.78 0.24
N VAL A 214 -17.94 -6.03 -0.13
CA VAL A 214 -18.08 -4.61 0.18
C VAL A 214 -19.43 -4.41 0.83
N GLU A 215 -19.45 -3.84 2.04
CA GLU A 215 -20.67 -3.57 2.77
C GLU A 215 -20.60 -2.22 3.48
N ARG A 216 -21.76 -1.61 3.72
CA ARG A 216 -21.85 -0.45 4.61
C ARG A 216 -21.69 -0.92 6.05
N SER A 217 -20.86 -0.22 6.82
CA SER A 217 -20.67 -0.51 8.25
C SER A 217 -20.33 0.78 9.00
N GLY A 218 -21.23 1.18 9.90
CA GLY A 218 -21.19 2.50 10.54
C GLY A 218 -21.20 3.65 9.52
N ALA A 219 -20.42 4.68 9.81
CA ALA A 219 -20.21 5.84 8.93
C ALA A 219 -19.10 5.59 7.88
N GLY A 220 -19.17 4.43 7.20
CA GLY A 220 -18.18 4.05 6.21
C GLY A 220 -18.48 2.75 5.47
N TRP A 221 -17.46 2.26 4.77
CA TRP A 221 -17.49 1.02 4.00
C TRP A 221 -16.52 0.01 4.59
N MET A 222 -16.99 -1.19 4.87
CA MET A 222 -16.16 -2.33 5.23
C MET A 222 -15.84 -3.14 3.97
N ILE A 223 -14.55 -3.27 3.68
CA ILE A 223 -14.02 -4.01 2.54
C ILE A 223 -13.32 -5.25 3.07
N ARG A 224 -13.78 -6.44 2.70
CA ARG A 224 -13.10 -7.70 2.96
C ARG A 224 -12.47 -8.20 1.68
N TRP A 225 -11.19 -8.54 1.72
CA TRP A 225 -10.44 -8.96 0.54
C TRP A 225 -9.33 -9.93 0.91
N THR A 226 -8.79 -10.61 -0.10
CA THR A 226 -7.72 -11.59 0.06
C THR A 226 -6.46 -11.06 -0.61
N ALA A 227 -5.38 -10.94 0.16
CA ALA A 227 -4.06 -10.57 -0.32
C ALA A 227 -3.47 -11.64 -1.25
N PRO A 228 -2.49 -11.29 -2.12
CA PRO A 228 -1.62 -12.28 -2.74
C PRO A 228 -1.08 -13.23 -1.66
N GLY A 229 -1.22 -14.55 -1.88
CA GLY A 229 -0.83 -15.57 -0.90
C GLY A 229 -1.93 -16.03 0.05
N GLY A 230 -3.17 -15.52 -0.08
CA GLY A 230 -4.34 -16.05 0.63
C GLY A 230 -4.61 -15.43 2.00
N GLY A 231 -3.79 -14.47 2.42
CA GLY A 231 -4.01 -13.74 3.68
C GLY A 231 -5.30 -12.92 3.62
N ARG A 232 -6.19 -13.13 4.59
CA ARG A 232 -7.44 -12.36 4.70
C ARG A 232 -7.14 -10.98 5.27
N GLN A 233 -7.77 -9.96 4.71
CA GLN A 233 -7.63 -8.58 5.11
C GLN A 233 -9.01 -7.93 5.16
N SER A 234 -9.17 -7.00 6.08
CA SER A 234 -10.29 -6.07 6.11
C SER A 234 -9.77 -4.64 6.08
N THR A 235 -10.53 -3.76 5.42
CA THR A 235 -10.24 -2.33 5.36
C THR A 235 -11.55 -1.60 5.58
N TRP A 236 -11.62 -0.77 6.61
CA TRP A 236 -12.73 0.15 6.82
C TRP A 236 -12.39 1.54 6.27
N LEU A 237 -13.25 2.07 5.41
CA LEU A 237 -13.08 3.36 4.74
C LEU A 237 -14.18 4.33 5.24
N PRO A 238 -13.86 5.29 6.12
CA PRO A 238 -14.84 6.27 6.58
C PRO A 238 -15.34 7.16 5.44
N ASP A 239 -16.59 7.59 5.58
CA ASP A 239 -17.22 8.58 4.71
C ASP A 239 -16.59 9.96 4.89
N LEU A 240 -16.64 10.80 3.86
CA LEU A 240 -16.12 12.17 3.90
C LEU A 240 -16.78 13.00 5.03
N ALA A 241 -18.08 12.80 5.22
CA ALA A 241 -18.84 13.30 6.36
C ALA A 241 -18.69 12.34 7.56
N GLY A 242 -17.47 12.12 8.02
CA GLY A 242 -17.25 11.64 9.39
C GLY A 242 -17.76 12.74 10.33
N ALA A 243 -18.89 12.45 10.98
CA ALA A 243 -19.65 13.34 11.87
C ALA A 243 -18.79 13.92 13.00
#